data_AF-A0A960E4Z9-F1
#
_entry.id   AF-A0A960E4Z9-F1
#
_cell.length_a   1.000
_cell.length_b   1.000
_cell.length_c   1.000
_cell.angle_alpha   90.00
_cell.angle_beta   90.00
_cell.angle_gamma   90.00
#
_symmetry.space_group_name_H-M   'P 1'
#
loop_
_entity.id
_entity.type
_entity.pdbx_description
1 polymer ?
#
loop_
_entity_poly.entity_id
_entity_poly.type
_entity_poly.pdbx_seq_one_letter_code
_entity_poly.pdbx_strand_id
1 'polypeptide(L)'
;GSTAWELALHGVPAALVPVADNQVPVAAAVAAAGAAVAVDGLDPGVLAATVRDLAADRTRRRAMAAAGRSLVDGRGATRVAAAARSLLVRLRPAISDDAGLLWAWANDPATRAAAFDPSPIPWDDHVAWLGDRIADPDAGVWVAEDLDGAPLGQVRVELEGDGDGRVSIVVAPERRGRGWAAPILSAAARDACDSLGARGLRRLRAEVLPGNDRSGAAFTSADFDRVADGLRGGRAHHTYTRRCDG
;
A
#
# COMPACT_ATOMS: atom_id res chain seq x y z
N GLY A 1 -3.29 22.16 11.81
CA GLY A 1 -4.42 21.43 12.42
C GLY A 1 -4.92 20.37 11.46
N SER A 2 -5.51 19.27 11.94
CA SER A 2 -6.02 18.16 11.12
C SER A 2 -7.11 18.59 10.13
N THR A 3 -7.89 19.62 10.47
CA THR A 3 -9.01 20.12 9.67
C THR A 3 -8.62 20.51 8.25
N ALA A 4 -7.40 21.03 8.02
CA ALA A 4 -6.95 21.37 6.67
C ALA A 4 -6.89 20.12 5.76
N TRP A 5 -6.46 18.99 6.30
CA TRP A 5 -6.40 17.72 5.57
C TRP A 5 -7.78 17.11 5.36
N GLU A 6 -8.67 17.23 6.35
CA GLU A 6 -10.07 16.79 6.23
C GLU A 6 -10.82 17.58 5.15
N LEU A 7 -10.65 18.91 5.12
CA LEU A 7 -11.22 19.76 4.08
C LEU A 7 -10.67 19.42 2.70
N ALA A 8 -9.35 19.18 2.58
CA ALA A 8 -8.74 18.73 1.34
C ALA A 8 -9.31 17.38 0.87
N LEU A 9 -9.41 16.39 1.77
CA LEU A 9 -10.00 15.08 1.50
C LEU A 9 -11.44 15.18 0.99
N HIS A 10 -12.26 16.04 1.60
CA HIS A 10 -13.65 16.26 1.16
C HIS A 10 -13.76 17.22 -0.04
N GLY A 11 -12.64 17.81 -0.47
CA GLY A 11 -12.59 18.81 -1.54
C GLY A 11 -13.42 20.04 -1.23
N VAL A 12 -13.40 20.49 0.03
CA VAL A 12 -14.06 21.71 0.49
C VAL A 12 -13.09 22.88 0.29
N PRO A 13 -13.43 23.86 -0.57
CA PRO A 13 -12.62 25.07 -0.71
C PRO A 13 -12.52 25.83 0.62
N ALA A 14 -11.30 26.23 1.01
CA ALA A 14 -11.04 26.78 2.33
C ALA A 14 -10.14 28.02 2.29
N ALA A 15 -10.41 28.96 3.21
CA ALA A 15 -9.45 29.97 3.64
C ALA A 15 -8.84 29.50 4.96
N LEU A 16 -7.52 29.30 4.98
CA LEU A 16 -6.77 28.84 6.15
C LEU A 16 -6.11 30.03 6.83
N VAL A 17 -6.43 30.24 8.10
CA VAL A 17 -5.82 31.27 8.94
C VAL A 17 -4.93 30.56 9.97
N PRO A 18 -3.59 30.59 9.82
CA PRO A 18 -2.70 30.07 10.83
C PRO A 18 -2.76 31.00 12.06
N VAL A 19 -3.16 30.45 13.22
CA VAL A 19 -3.23 31.20 14.49
C VAL A 19 -2.04 30.94 15.40
N ALA A 20 -1.11 30.10 14.97
CA ALA A 20 0.14 29.78 15.66
C ALA A 20 1.24 29.48 14.64
N ASP A 21 2.49 29.74 15.00
CA ASP A 21 3.66 29.61 14.11
C ASP A 21 3.78 28.20 13.50
N ASN A 22 3.43 27.16 14.28
CA ASN A 22 3.45 25.78 13.83
C ASN A 22 2.38 25.43 12.78
N GLN A 23 1.43 26.33 12.48
CA GLN A 23 0.41 26.15 11.45
C GLN A 23 0.76 26.83 10.13
N VAL A 24 1.67 27.81 10.15
CA VAL A 24 2.07 28.58 8.97
C VAL A 24 2.62 27.69 7.86
N PRO A 25 3.54 26.72 8.10
CA PRO A 25 4.07 25.87 7.05
C PRO A 25 2.99 25.00 6.39
N VAL A 26 2.02 24.52 7.19
CA VAL A 26 0.91 23.69 6.68
C VAL A 26 -0.03 24.53 5.81
N ALA A 27 -0.42 25.72 6.26
CA ALA A 27 -1.28 26.60 5.48
C ALA A 27 -0.62 27.00 4.14
N ALA A 28 0.68 27.33 4.18
CA ALA A 28 1.45 27.66 2.98
C ALA A 28 1.54 26.47 2.00
N ALA A 29 1.82 25.25 2.49
CA ALA A 29 1.92 24.07 1.64
C ALA A 29 0.58 23.70 0.97
N VAL A 30 -0.53 23.75 1.71
CA VAL A 30 -1.87 23.47 1.17
C VAL A 30 -2.29 24.54 0.15
N ALA A 31 -1.93 25.80 0.39
CA ALA A 31 -2.17 26.88 -0.56
C ALA A 31 -1.31 26.76 -1.83
N ALA A 32 -0.04 26.39 -1.69
CA ALA A 32 0.86 26.15 -2.82
C ALA A 32 0.39 24.98 -3.69
N ALA A 33 -0.22 23.95 -3.07
CA ALA A 33 -0.89 22.86 -3.78
C ALA A 33 -2.23 23.27 -4.43
N GLY A 34 -2.68 24.52 -4.24
CA GLY A 34 -3.95 25.03 -4.79
C GLY A 34 -5.20 24.52 -4.08
N ALA A 35 -5.06 23.82 -2.95
CA ALA A 35 -6.16 23.20 -2.20
C ALA A 35 -6.80 24.14 -1.17
N ALA A 36 -6.20 25.30 -0.91
CA ALA A 36 -6.77 26.35 -0.06
C ALA A 36 -6.21 27.74 -0.42
N VAL A 37 -6.71 28.78 0.23
CA VAL A 37 -6.08 30.10 0.31
C VAL A 37 -5.49 30.27 1.70
N ALA A 38 -4.20 30.55 1.82
CA ALA A 38 -3.62 30.99 3.09
C ALA A 38 -3.94 32.47 3.29
N VAL A 39 -4.44 32.83 4.47
CA VAL A 39 -4.74 34.22 4.85
C VAL A 39 -3.89 34.57 6.05
N ASP A 40 -3.10 35.63 5.92
CA ASP A 40 -2.23 36.09 7.00
C ASP A 40 -3.03 36.94 8.00
N GLY A 41 -3.08 36.48 9.25
CA GLY A 41 -3.73 37.19 10.34
C GLY A 41 -5.27 37.12 10.34
N LEU A 42 -5.87 37.83 11.29
CA LEU A 42 -7.30 37.77 11.60
C LEU A 42 -8.06 39.05 11.22
N ASP A 43 -7.59 39.79 10.22
CA ASP A 43 -8.29 41.01 9.76
C ASP A 43 -9.67 40.65 9.19
N PRO A 44 -10.78 41.15 9.78
CA PRO A 44 -12.12 40.78 9.34
C PRO A 44 -12.43 41.22 7.90
N GLY A 45 -11.85 42.32 7.43
CA GLY A 45 -12.04 42.83 6.08
C GLY A 45 -11.40 41.91 5.04
N VAL A 46 -10.17 41.49 5.29
CA VAL A 46 -9.43 40.52 4.45
C VAL A 46 -10.14 39.18 4.40
N LEU A 47 -10.61 38.68 5.55
CA LEU A 47 -11.34 37.41 5.61
C LEU A 47 -12.67 37.49 4.84
N ALA A 48 -13.45 38.55 5.04
CA ALA A 48 -14.71 38.75 4.35
C ALA A 48 -14.53 38.93 2.84
N ALA A 49 -13.47 39.60 2.39
CA ALA A 49 -13.12 39.70 0.97
C ALA A 49 -12.76 38.32 0.40
N THR A 50 -11.85 37.59 1.06
CA THR A 50 -11.40 36.26 0.63
C THR A 50 -12.57 35.28 0.47
N VAL A 51 -13.47 35.23 1.46
CA VAL A 51 -14.65 34.34 1.41
C VAL A 51 -15.61 34.75 0.29
N ARG A 52 -15.85 36.05 0.08
CA ARG A 52 -16.70 36.55 -1.02
C ARG A 52 -16.11 36.20 -2.38
N ASP A 53 -14.81 36.39 -2.57
CA ASP A 53 -14.13 36.08 -3.83
C ASP A 53 -14.22 34.57 -4.13
N LEU A 54 -13.95 33.72 -3.13
CA LEU A 54 -14.14 32.28 -3.26
C LEU A 54 -15.58 31.91 -3.54
N ALA A 55 -16.57 32.56 -2.91
CA ALA A 55 -17.99 32.29 -3.13
C ALA A 55 -18.47 32.71 -4.53
N ALA A 56 -17.91 33.78 -5.10
CA ALA A 56 -18.22 34.25 -6.44
C ALA A 56 -17.55 33.38 -7.53
N ASP A 57 -16.36 32.83 -7.28
CA ASP A 57 -15.59 32.11 -8.30
C ASP A 57 -15.81 30.58 -8.27
N ARG A 58 -16.78 30.12 -9.06
CA ARG A 58 -17.10 28.69 -9.19
C ARG A 58 -15.94 27.88 -9.79
N THR A 59 -15.18 28.45 -10.71
CA THR A 59 -14.08 27.75 -11.40
C THR A 59 -12.95 27.48 -10.43
N ARG A 60 -12.54 28.50 -9.67
CA ARG A 60 -11.52 28.37 -8.62
C ARG A 60 -11.93 27.37 -7.55
N ARG A 61 -13.20 27.39 -7.09
CA ARG A 61 -13.69 26.38 -6.12
C ARG A 61 -13.59 24.95 -6.65
N ARG A 62 -13.93 24.73 -7.92
CA ARG A 62 -13.82 23.39 -8.54
C ARG A 62 -12.38 22.93 -8.65
N ALA A 63 -11.47 23.82 -9.07
CA ALA A 63 -10.05 23.53 -9.15
C ALA A 63 -9.48 23.20 -7.75
N MET A 64 -9.82 24.00 -6.75
CA MET A 64 -9.42 23.79 -5.36
C MET A 64 -9.93 22.47 -4.78
N ALA A 65 -11.20 22.14 -5.03
CA ALA A 65 -11.79 20.87 -4.63
C ALA A 65 -11.09 19.65 -5.28
N ALA A 66 -10.72 19.77 -6.56
CA ALA A 66 -9.97 18.73 -7.26
C ALA A 66 -8.55 18.59 -6.70
N ALA A 67 -7.85 19.70 -6.48
CA ALA A 67 -6.51 19.74 -5.90
C ALA A 67 -6.48 19.12 -4.50
N GLY A 68 -7.43 19.48 -3.63
CA GLY A 68 -7.56 18.90 -2.30
C GLY A 68 -7.71 17.37 -2.33
N ARG A 69 -8.62 16.86 -3.17
CA ARG A 69 -8.85 15.41 -3.31
C ARG A 69 -7.67 14.66 -3.93
N SER A 70 -6.84 15.33 -4.73
CA SER A 70 -5.59 14.73 -5.23
C SER A 70 -4.47 14.72 -4.19
N LEU A 71 -4.53 15.62 -3.19
CA LEU A 71 -3.48 15.77 -2.19
C LEU A 71 -3.63 14.79 -1.03
N VAL A 72 -4.87 14.47 -0.62
CA VAL A 72 -5.15 13.65 0.57
C VAL A 72 -6.07 12.49 0.22
N ASP A 73 -5.60 11.27 0.44
CA ASP A 73 -6.35 10.04 0.16
C ASP A 73 -7.14 9.50 1.37
N GLY A 74 -6.96 10.08 2.56
CA GLY A 74 -7.64 9.73 3.80
C GLY A 74 -7.16 8.43 4.45
N ARG A 75 -6.05 7.84 4.00
CA ARG A 75 -5.59 6.51 4.45
C ARG A 75 -4.40 6.56 5.41
N GLY A 76 -3.93 7.74 5.79
CA GLY A 76 -2.75 7.92 6.65
C GLY A 76 -2.81 7.13 7.96
N ALA A 77 -3.93 7.17 8.68
CA ALA A 77 -4.09 6.41 9.93
C ALA A 77 -3.96 4.90 9.72
N THR A 78 -4.54 4.37 8.63
CA THR A 78 -4.43 2.95 8.26
C THR A 78 -2.99 2.57 7.91
N ARG A 79 -2.28 3.41 7.12
CA ARG A 79 -0.87 3.19 6.77
C ARG A 79 0.00 3.16 8.03
N VAL A 80 -0.18 4.10 8.95
CA VAL A 80 0.56 4.15 10.23
C VAL A 80 0.25 2.93 11.11
N ALA A 81 -1.02 2.53 11.22
CA ALA A 81 -1.39 1.35 12.00
C ALA A 81 -0.82 0.05 11.40
N ALA A 82 -0.79 -0.08 10.07
CA ALA A 82 -0.17 -1.21 9.39
C ALA A 82 1.35 -1.24 9.63
N ALA A 83 2.02 -0.10 9.50
CA ALA A 83 3.46 0.03 9.78
C ALA A 83 3.78 -0.31 11.24
N ALA A 84 3.01 0.19 12.20
CA ALA A 84 3.19 -0.14 13.62
C ALA A 84 2.97 -1.62 13.91
N ARG A 85 1.90 -2.23 13.36
CA ARG A 85 1.65 -3.67 13.50
C ARG A 85 2.68 -4.52 12.78
N SER A 86 3.33 -4.03 11.73
CA SER A 86 4.40 -4.76 11.04
C SER A 86 5.60 -5.06 11.95
N LEU A 87 5.78 -4.30 13.04
CA LEU A 87 6.79 -4.58 14.07
C LEU A 87 6.47 -5.83 14.91
N LEU A 88 5.22 -6.31 14.84
CA LEU A 88 4.76 -7.54 15.49
C LEU A 88 4.81 -8.75 14.54
N VAL A 89 5.29 -8.57 13.32
CA VAL A 89 5.45 -9.62 12.31
C VAL A 89 6.94 -9.90 12.15
N ARG A 90 7.33 -11.16 12.36
CA ARG A 90 8.66 -11.66 12.01
C ARG A 90 8.58 -12.39 10.68
N LEU A 91 9.52 -12.12 9.79
CA LEU A 91 9.68 -12.91 8.58
C LEU A 91 10.87 -13.83 8.78
N ARG A 92 10.63 -15.12 8.59
CA ARG A 92 11.72 -16.10 8.46
C ARG A 92 11.76 -16.62 7.02
N PRO A 93 12.96 -16.89 6.47
CA PRO A 93 13.07 -17.62 5.22
C PRO A 93 12.29 -18.95 5.31
N ALA A 94 11.58 -19.28 4.23
CA ALA A 94 10.97 -20.59 4.10
C ALA A 94 12.05 -21.66 3.89
N ILE A 95 11.81 -22.84 4.44
CA ILE A 95 12.63 -24.04 4.27
C ILE A 95 11.81 -25.15 3.62
N SER A 96 12.47 -26.21 3.15
CA SER A 96 11.78 -27.34 2.50
C SER A 96 10.70 -27.98 3.38
N ASP A 97 10.88 -27.99 4.70
CA ASP A 97 9.90 -28.53 5.66
C ASP A 97 8.58 -27.73 5.68
N ASP A 98 8.58 -26.48 5.18
CA ASP A 98 7.37 -25.67 5.07
C ASP A 98 6.46 -26.08 3.90
N ALA A 99 6.92 -26.97 3.00
CA ALA A 99 6.18 -27.36 1.80
C ALA A 99 4.74 -27.77 2.09
N GLY A 100 4.50 -28.57 3.14
CA GLY A 100 3.16 -29.01 3.52
C GLY A 100 2.23 -27.85 3.86
N LEU A 101 2.72 -26.90 4.66
CA LEU A 101 1.97 -25.72 5.11
C LEU A 101 1.69 -24.77 3.93
N LEU A 102 2.72 -24.45 3.16
CA LEU A 102 2.64 -23.52 2.04
C LEU A 102 1.76 -24.06 0.92
N TRP A 103 1.83 -25.36 0.63
CA TRP A 103 0.96 -26.04 -0.31
C TRP A 103 -0.50 -25.97 0.11
N ALA A 104 -0.79 -26.26 1.38
CA ALA A 104 -2.15 -26.21 1.91
C ALA A 104 -2.75 -24.80 1.81
N TRP A 105 -1.97 -23.76 2.15
CA TRP A 105 -2.42 -22.37 2.00
C TRP A 105 -2.58 -21.94 0.54
N ALA A 106 -1.67 -22.39 -0.34
CA ALA A 106 -1.74 -22.09 -1.75
C ALA A 106 -3.00 -22.71 -2.37
N ASN A 107 -3.32 -23.96 -2.02
CA ASN A 107 -4.47 -24.70 -2.53
C ASN A 107 -5.80 -24.45 -1.80
N ASP A 108 -5.80 -23.66 -0.72
CA ASP A 108 -7.03 -23.22 -0.09
C ASP A 108 -7.99 -22.62 -1.14
N PRO A 109 -9.29 -22.98 -1.13
CA PRO A 109 -10.24 -22.58 -2.18
C PRO A 109 -10.31 -21.08 -2.42
N ALA A 110 -10.22 -20.25 -1.36
CA ALA A 110 -10.26 -18.81 -1.50
C ALA A 110 -8.94 -18.26 -2.08
N THR A 111 -7.79 -18.88 -1.76
CA THR A 111 -6.51 -18.54 -2.38
C THR A 111 -6.52 -18.86 -3.88
N ARG A 112 -6.98 -20.07 -4.27
CA ARG A 112 -7.08 -20.47 -5.68
C ARG A 112 -8.04 -19.60 -6.48
N ALA A 113 -9.21 -19.29 -5.92
CA ALA A 113 -10.18 -18.40 -6.58
C ALA A 113 -9.61 -16.99 -6.85
N ALA A 114 -8.65 -16.55 -6.04
CA ALA A 114 -7.97 -15.26 -6.17
C ALA A 114 -6.67 -15.32 -6.99
N ALA A 115 -6.29 -16.49 -7.54
CA ALA A 115 -5.08 -16.68 -8.31
C ALA A 115 -5.32 -16.55 -9.82
N PHE A 116 -4.25 -16.21 -10.56
CA PHE A 116 -4.29 -16.14 -12.02
C PHE A 116 -4.58 -17.50 -12.67
N ASP A 117 -4.15 -18.59 -12.05
CA ASP A 117 -4.56 -19.95 -12.35
C ASP A 117 -5.26 -20.55 -11.11
N PRO A 118 -6.58 -20.79 -11.16
CA PRO A 118 -7.34 -21.35 -10.04
C PRO A 118 -7.20 -22.87 -9.92
N SER A 119 -6.49 -23.53 -10.83
CA SER A 119 -6.30 -24.98 -10.79
C SER A 119 -5.59 -25.39 -9.50
N PRO A 120 -5.97 -26.53 -8.89
CA PRO A 120 -5.22 -27.11 -7.79
C PRO A 120 -3.78 -27.36 -8.20
N ILE A 121 -2.83 -27.00 -7.34
CA ILE A 121 -1.40 -27.26 -7.53
C ILE A 121 -1.11 -28.69 -7.05
N PRO A 122 -0.62 -29.60 -7.91
CA PRO A 122 -0.16 -30.91 -7.48
C PRO A 122 0.96 -30.84 -6.43
N TRP A 123 1.04 -31.84 -5.56
CA TRP A 123 2.06 -31.85 -4.49
C TRP A 123 3.49 -31.83 -5.04
N ASP A 124 3.80 -32.71 -5.99
CA ASP A 124 5.15 -32.84 -6.55
C ASP A 124 5.58 -31.54 -7.26
N ASP A 125 4.67 -30.89 -7.98
CA ASP A 125 4.90 -29.60 -8.63
C ASP A 125 5.23 -28.51 -7.61
N HIS A 126 4.54 -28.50 -6.46
CA HIS A 126 4.79 -27.53 -5.41
C HIS A 126 6.13 -27.75 -4.71
N VAL A 127 6.48 -29.01 -4.41
CA VAL A 127 7.77 -29.34 -3.79
C VAL A 127 8.93 -28.94 -4.70
N ALA A 128 8.85 -29.27 -6.00
CA ALA A 128 9.83 -28.85 -6.99
C ALA A 128 9.92 -27.31 -7.08
N TRP A 129 8.77 -26.65 -7.20
CA TRP A 129 8.69 -25.18 -7.26
C TRP A 129 9.29 -24.51 -6.01
N LEU A 130 9.02 -25.02 -4.80
CA LEU A 130 9.54 -24.44 -3.57
C LEU A 130 11.07 -24.61 -3.48
N GLY A 131 11.57 -25.81 -3.82
CA GLY A 131 13.00 -26.09 -3.88
C GLY A 131 13.73 -25.12 -4.81
N ASP A 132 13.19 -24.91 -6.01
CA ASP A 132 13.74 -23.97 -6.98
C ASP A 132 13.76 -22.53 -6.42
N ARG A 133 12.66 -22.08 -5.79
CA ARG A 133 12.56 -20.70 -5.29
C ARG A 133 13.42 -20.42 -4.05
N ILE A 134 13.65 -21.42 -3.19
CA ILE A 134 14.55 -21.26 -2.02
C ILE A 134 16.01 -21.20 -2.48
N ALA A 135 16.37 -21.91 -3.55
CA ALA A 135 17.73 -21.90 -4.12
C ALA A 135 17.99 -20.69 -5.03
N ASP A 136 16.94 -20.02 -5.50
CA ASP A 136 17.03 -18.90 -6.42
C ASP A 136 17.48 -17.62 -5.70
N PRO A 137 18.67 -17.08 -6.02
CA PRO A 137 19.19 -15.90 -5.34
C PRO A 137 18.50 -14.60 -5.76
N ASP A 138 17.65 -14.65 -6.79
CA ASP A 138 16.79 -13.56 -7.25
C ASP A 138 15.34 -13.72 -6.76
N ALA A 139 15.11 -14.63 -5.82
CA ALA A 139 13.83 -14.79 -5.13
C ALA A 139 13.99 -14.79 -3.61
N GLY A 140 12.93 -14.35 -2.93
CA GLY A 140 12.77 -14.50 -1.51
C GLY A 140 11.40 -15.10 -1.21
N VAL A 141 11.39 -16.14 -0.38
CA VAL A 141 10.18 -16.78 0.12
C VAL A 141 10.25 -16.76 1.64
N TRP A 142 9.26 -16.14 2.26
CA TRP A 142 9.20 -16.01 3.71
C TRP A 142 7.88 -16.53 4.27
N VAL A 143 7.98 -17.18 5.44
CA VAL A 143 6.85 -17.41 6.33
C VAL A 143 6.78 -16.22 7.29
N ALA A 144 5.61 -15.57 7.31
CA ALA A 144 5.31 -14.52 8.27
C ALA A 144 4.77 -15.14 9.55
N GLU A 145 5.31 -14.74 10.69
CA GLU A 145 4.99 -15.26 12.02
C GLU A 145 4.69 -14.11 12.97
N ASP A 146 3.87 -14.36 13.99
CA ASP A 146 3.74 -13.45 15.12
C ASP A 146 4.93 -13.56 16.10
N LEU A 147 4.87 -12.78 17.19
CA LEU A 147 5.92 -12.75 18.21
C LEU A 147 6.04 -14.05 19.02
N ASP A 148 5.04 -14.93 18.96
CA ASP A 148 5.05 -16.25 19.59
C ASP A 148 5.51 -17.35 18.60
N GLY A 149 5.77 -16.99 17.34
CA GLY A 149 6.20 -17.92 16.29
C GLY A 149 5.05 -18.63 15.59
N ALA A 150 3.80 -18.21 15.82
CA ALA A 150 2.68 -18.81 15.13
C ALA A 150 2.56 -18.24 13.70
N PRO A 151 2.34 -19.10 12.69
CA PRO A 151 2.28 -18.66 11.30
C PRO A 151 1.06 -17.76 11.03
N LEU A 152 1.32 -16.67 10.32
CA LEU A 152 0.34 -15.68 9.86
C LEU A 152 0.07 -15.78 8.37
N GLY A 153 1.04 -16.25 7.59
CA GLY A 153 0.94 -16.36 6.14
C GLY A 153 2.30 -16.50 5.46
N GLN A 154 2.29 -16.35 4.15
CA GLN A 154 3.47 -16.38 3.28
C GLN A 154 3.56 -15.08 2.50
N VAL A 155 4.78 -14.61 2.30
CA VAL A 155 5.10 -13.57 1.32
C VAL A 155 6.25 -14.01 0.43
N ARG A 156 6.18 -13.62 -0.83
CA ARG A 156 7.15 -13.99 -1.85
C ARG A 156 7.53 -12.76 -2.64
N VAL A 157 8.80 -12.56 -2.92
CA VAL A 157 9.30 -11.53 -3.83
C VAL A 157 10.19 -12.20 -4.86
N GLU A 158 9.95 -11.95 -6.13
CA GLU A 158 10.76 -12.46 -7.24
C GLU A 158 11.28 -11.25 -8.01
N LEU A 159 12.60 -11.07 -8.07
CA LEU A 159 13.18 -10.02 -8.91
C LEU A 159 12.82 -10.29 -10.38
N GLU A 160 12.48 -9.21 -11.05
CA GLU A 160 12.27 -9.11 -12.47
C GLU A 160 13.35 -8.19 -13.06
N GLY A 161 13.35 -8.02 -14.38
CA GLY A 161 14.19 -7.02 -15.04
C GLY A 161 13.90 -5.60 -14.54
N ASP A 162 14.81 -4.68 -14.82
CA ASP A 162 14.64 -3.23 -14.57
C ASP A 162 14.48 -2.82 -13.09
N GLY A 163 14.87 -3.71 -12.17
CA GLY A 163 14.83 -3.48 -10.73
C GLY A 163 13.44 -3.61 -10.11
N ASP A 164 12.49 -4.23 -10.81
CA ASP A 164 11.20 -4.60 -10.25
C ASP A 164 11.28 -5.93 -9.50
N GLY A 165 10.47 -6.10 -8.46
CA GLY A 165 10.30 -7.34 -7.74
C GLY A 165 8.83 -7.65 -7.57
N ARG A 166 8.37 -8.75 -8.17
CA ARG A 166 6.98 -9.16 -8.07
C ARG A 166 6.70 -9.71 -6.68
N VAL A 167 5.79 -9.05 -5.95
CA VAL A 167 5.36 -9.46 -4.61
C VAL A 167 4.05 -10.25 -4.66
N SER A 168 4.01 -11.38 -3.98
CA SER A 168 2.82 -12.21 -3.77
C SER A 168 2.62 -12.49 -2.29
N ILE A 169 1.37 -12.53 -1.84
CA ILE A 169 1.01 -12.78 -0.44
C ILE A 169 -0.11 -13.81 -0.33
N VAL A 170 -0.02 -14.67 0.68
CA VAL A 170 -1.12 -15.49 1.18
C VAL A 170 -1.22 -15.30 2.68
N VAL A 171 -2.40 -14.93 3.18
CA VAL A 171 -2.67 -14.97 4.63
C VAL A 171 -3.24 -16.34 4.98
N ALA A 172 -2.69 -16.96 6.02
CA ALA A 172 -3.14 -18.25 6.52
C ALA A 172 -4.67 -18.25 6.70
N PRO A 173 -5.43 -19.24 6.18
CA PRO A 173 -6.88 -19.25 6.21
C PRO A 173 -7.49 -18.92 7.57
N GLU A 174 -6.95 -19.51 8.64
CA GLU A 174 -7.33 -19.36 10.04
C GLU A 174 -6.99 -17.98 10.65
N ARG A 175 -6.20 -17.16 9.95
CA ARG A 175 -5.82 -15.80 10.36
C ARG A 175 -6.49 -14.69 9.55
N ARG A 176 -7.28 -15.05 8.52
CA ARG A 176 -7.99 -14.08 7.67
C ARG A 176 -9.04 -13.29 8.46
N GLY A 177 -9.39 -12.11 7.94
CA GLY A 177 -10.35 -11.20 8.59
C GLY A 177 -9.80 -10.43 9.80
N ARG A 178 -8.53 -10.63 10.18
CA ARG A 178 -7.88 -9.98 11.34
C ARG A 178 -6.90 -8.85 10.97
N GLY A 179 -6.91 -8.44 9.69
CA GLY A 179 -6.09 -7.33 9.19
C GLY A 179 -4.58 -7.62 9.14
N TRP A 180 -4.16 -8.87 8.94
CA TRP A 180 -2.74 -9.24 8.88
C TRP A 180 -2.05 -9.00 7.53
N ALA A 181 -2.81 -8.92 6.43
CA ALA A 181 -2.25 -8.78 5.09
C ALA A 181 -1.34 -7.53 4.95
N ALA A 182 -1.82 -6.35 5.38
CA ALA A 182 -1.05 -5.12 5.27
C ALA A 182 0.21 -5.12 6.18
N PRO A 183 0.14 -5.49 7.47
CA PRO A 183 1.33 -5.67 8.30
C PRO A 183 2.37 -6.62 7.71
N ILE A 184 1.95 -7.77 7.14
CA ILE A 184 2.85 -8.73 6.48
C ILE A 184 3.53 -8.08 5.28
N LEU A 185 2.77 -7.41 4.40
CA LEU A 185 3.31 -6.71 3.24
C LEU A 185 4.28 -5.58 3.64
N SER A 186 3.97 -4.83 4.71
CA SER A 186 4.85 -3.78 5.21
C SER A 186 6.16 -4.32 5.78
N ALA A 187 6.12 -5.45 6.49
CA ALA A 187 7.32 -6.15 6.94
C ALA A 187 8.13 -6.67 5.73
N ALA A 188 7.46 -7.33 4.79
CA ALA A 188 8.07 -7.89 3.59
C ALA A 188 8.75 -6.86 2.71
N ALA A 189 8.15 -5.68 2.60
CA ALA A 189 8.74 -4.60 1.83
C ALA A 189 10.10 -4.16 2.39
N ARG A 190 10.23 -4.06 3.72
CA ARG A 190 11.51 -3.73 4.36
C ARG A 190 12.54 -4.83 4.11
N ASP A 191 12.20 -6.06 4.52
CA ASP A 191 13.13 -7.19 4.46
C ASP A 191 13.56 -7.53 3.03
N ALA A 192 12.64 -7.45 2.06
CA ALA A 192 12.97 -7.67 0.65
C ALA A 192 13.86 -6.56 0.09
N CYS A 193 13.58 -5.30 0.40
CA CYS A 193 14.43 -4.19 -0.05
C CYS A 193 15.84 -4.27 0.55
N ASP A 194 15.97 -4.69 1.81
CA ASP A 194 17.27 -4.89 2.46
C ASP A 194 18.03 -6.09 1.87
N SER A 195 17.37 -7.24 1.72
CA SER A 195 18.02 -8.48 1.28
C SER A 195 18.25 -8.58 -0.22
N LEU A 196 17.34 -8.03 -1.03
CA LEU A 196 17.38 -8.08 -2.50
C LEU A 196 17.83 -6.75 -3.14
N GLY A 197 18.03 -5.69 -2.35
CA GLY A 197 18.49 -4.40 -2.86
C GLY A 197 19.86 -4.48 -3.54
N ALA A 198 20.80 -5.25 -2.97
CA ALA A 198 22.11 -5.51 -3.56
C ALA A 198 22.03 -6.31 -4.88
N ARG A 199 20.91 -7.01 -5.10
CA ARG A 199 20.60 -7.75 -6.33
C ARG A 199 19.93 -6.88 -7.40
N GLY A 200 19.65 -5.63 -7.08
CA GLY A 200 19.06 -4.67 -8.00
C GLY A 200 17.57 -4.38 -7.74
N LEU A 201 16.97 -4.91 -6.67
CA LEU A 201 15.58 -4.56 -6.33
C LEU A 201 15.48 -3.06 -6.01
N ARG A 202 14.60 -2.37 -6.72
CA ARG A 202 14.30 -0.94 -6.53
C ARG A 202 12.83 -0.68 -6.26
N ARG A 203 11.94 -1.57 -6.70
CA ARG A 203 10.49 -1.39 -6.58
C ARG A 203 9.80 -2.73 -6.49
N LEU A 204 8.88 -2.85 -5.55
CA LEU A 204 7.96 -3.98 -5.43
C LEU A 204 6.74 -3.73 -6.31
N ARG A 205 6.28 -4.78 -6.98
CA ARG A 205 5.12 -4.76 -7.88
C ARG A 205 4.16 -5.89 -7.53
N ALA A 206 2.91 -5.56 -7.32
CA ALA A 206 1.83 -6.50 -7.11
C ALA A 206 0.81 -6.43 -8.23
N GLU A 207 0.27 -7.58 -8.58
CA GLU A 207 -0.79 -7.73 -9.56
C GLU A 207 -1.98 -8.41 -8.89
N VAL A 208 -3.14 -7.77 -8.95
CA VAL A 208 -4.35 -8.21 -8.25
C VAL A 208 -5.48 -8.33 -9.26
N LEU A 209 -6.10 -9.52 -9.34
CA LEU A 209 -7.26 -9.73 -10.21
C LEU A 209 -8.42 -8.76 -9.88
N PRO A 210 -9.16 -8.27 -10.88
CA PRO A 210 -10.36 -7.47 -10.67
C PRO A 210 -11.37 -8.25 -9.80
N GLY A 211 -12.02 -7.56 -8.86
CA GLY A 211 -12.93 -8.18 -7.88
C GLY A 211 -12.25 -8.73 -6.62
N ASN A 212 -10.91 -8.76 -6.56
CA ASN A 212 -10.18 -9.03 -5.32
C ASN A 212 -9.87 -7.72 -4.56
N ASP A 213 -10.93 -7.00 -4.21
CA ASP A 213 -10.85 -5.69 -3.56
C ASP A 213 -10.14 -5.75 -2.20
N ARG A 214 -10.24 -6.90 -1.51
CA ARG A 214 -9.56 -7.12 -0.23
C ARG A 214 -8.03 -7.09 -0.37
N SER A 215 -7.48 -7.75 -1.39
CA SER A 215 -6.04 -7.68 -1.65
C SER A 215 -5.63 -6.28 -2.10
N GLY A 216 -6.41 -5.62 -2.95
CA GLY A 216 -6.14 -4.23 -3.35
C GLY A 216 -6.07 -3.29 -2.14
N ALA A 217 -7.05 -3.37 -1.24
CA ALA A 217 -7.07 -2.60 0.00
C ALA A 217 -5.86 -2.91 0.91
N ALA A 218 -5.40 -4.17 0.96
CA ALA A 218 -4.22 -4.55 1.72
C ALA A 218 -2.94 -3.93 1.16
N PHE A 219 -2.73 -3.96 -0.17
CA PHE A 219 -1.58 -3.33 -0.81
C PHE A 219 -1.57 -1.82 -0.58
N THR A 220 -2.71 -1.14 -0.78
CA THR A 220 -2.82 0.29 -0.48
C THR A 220 -2.54 0.60 1.00
N SER A 221 -3.04 -0.22 1.92
CA SER A 221 -2.78 -0.05 3.36
C SER A 221 -1.32 -0.31 3.73
N ALA A 222 -0.61 -1.10 2.92
CA ALA A 222 0.83 -1.39 3.05
C ALA A 222 1.72 -0.42 2.28
N ASP A 223 1.18 0.76 1.93
CA ASP A 223 1.89 1.86 1.26
C ASP A 223 2.27 1.60 -0.20
N PHE A 224 1.49 0.77 -0.89
CA PHE A 224 1.60 0.62 -2.35
C PHE A 224 0.63 1.57 -3.07
N ASP A 225 1.15 2.23 -4.09
CA ASP A 225 0.37 3.09 -4.98
C ASP A 225 -0.23 2.26 -6.12
N ARG A 226 -1.51 2.51 -6.41
CA ARG A 226 -2.17 1.92 -7.59
C ARG A 226 -1.70 2.67 -8.83
N VAL A 227 -1.13 1.96 -9.79
CA VAL A 227 -0.67 2.50 -11.07
C VAL A 227 -1.55 2.00 -12.21
N ALA A 228 -1.12 2.19 -13.46
CA ALA A 228 -1.86 1.69 -14.62
C ALA A 228 -2.07 0.17 -14.51
N ASP A 229 -3.32 -0.23 -14.77
CA ASP A 229 -3.72 -1.64 -14.84
C ASP A 229 -3.02 -2.33 -16.02
N GLY A 230 -2.90 -3.66 -15.95
CA GLY A 230 -2.16 -4.46 -16.94
C GLY A 230 -2.91 -5.70 -17.39
N LEU A 231 -2.26 -6.46 -18.28
CA LEU A 231 -2.71 -7.76 -18.77
C LEU A 231 -1.63 -8.80 -18.49
N ARG A 232 -2.00 -9.92 -17.84
CA ARG A 232 -1.17 -11.11 -17.69
C ARG A 232 -1.87 -12.30 -18.32
N GLY A 233 -1.26 -12.90 -19.33
CA GLY A 233 -1.86 -14.04 -20.05
C GLY A 233 -3.26 -13.74 -20.61
N GLY A 234 -3.50 -12.50 -21.03
CA GLY A 234 -4.80 -12.03 -21.52
C GLY A 234 -5.83 -11.68 -20.43
N ARG A 235 -5.52 -11.86 -19.15
CA ARG A 235 -6.38 -11.45 -18.02
C ARG A 235 -6.00 -10.06 -17.52
N ALA A 236 -7.00 -9.20 -17.34
CA ALA A 236 -6.83 -7.89 -16.70
C ALA A 236 -6.43 -8.05 -15.23
N HIS A 237 -5.62 -7.12 -14.73
CA HIS A 237 -5.28 -7.00 -13.31
C HIS A 237 -5.05 -5.53 -12.92
N HIS A 238 -5.28 -5.24 -11.64
CA HIS A 238 -4.83 -4.02 -11.02
C HIS A 238 -3.35 -4.12 -10.66
N THR A 239 -2.60 -3.03 -10.85
CA THR A 239 -1.17 -2.98 -10.54
C THR A 239 -0.94 -2.06 -9.34
N TYR A 240 -0.17 -2.55 -8.37
CA TYR A 240 0.25 -1.81 -7.20
C TYR A 240 1.77 -1.78 -7.12
N THR A 241 2.36 -0.63 -6.81
CA THR A 241 3.82 -0.50 -6.69
C THR A 241 4.24 0.20 -5.42
N ARG A 242 5.35 -0.23 -4.83
CA ARG A 242 6.01 0.46 -3.72
C ARG A 242 7.51 0.51 -3.98
N ARG A 243 8.14 1.67 -3.87
CA ARG A 243 9.59 1.79 -4.03
C ARG A 243 10.29 1.23 -2.79
N CYS A 244 11.48 0.67 -3.00
CA CYS A 244 12.40 0.49 -1.90
C CYS A 244 12.88 1.87 -1.47
N ASP A 245 12.54 2.26 -0.25
CA ASP A 245 13.08 3.48 0.34
C ASP A 245 14.59 3.28 0.46
N GLY A 246 15.38 4.24 -0.03
CA GLY A 246 16.83 4.26 0.09
C GLY A 246 17.29 4.87 1.41
#